data_AF-A0A2V9VD78-F1
#
_entry.id   AF-A0A2V9VD78-F1
#
_cell.length_a   1.000
_cell.length_b   1.000
_cell.length_c   1.000
_cell.angle_alpha   90.00
_cell.angle_beta   90.00
_cell.angle_gamma   90.00
#
_symmetry.space_group_name_H-M   'P 1'
#
loop_
_entity.id
_entity.type
_entity.pdbx_description
1 polymer ?
#
loop_
_entity_poly.entity_id
_entity_poly.type
_entity_poly.pdbx_seq_one_letter_code
_entity_poly.pdbx_strand_id
1 'polypeptide(L)'
;MYLELYRGADPEEAFDHFEDQRETNIEFLRHLPDGAGDRVALHREFGEITLAQMLNEWALHDLGHIRQVAELVRARKYQAGAGPMAASYHLKP
;
A
#
# COMPACT_ATOMS: atom_id res chain seq x y z
N MET A 1 -9.48 4.32 12.01
CA MET A 1 -8.80 4.06 13.30
C MET A 1 -7.35 4.55 13.31
N TYR A 2 -6.59 4.47 12.20
CA TYR A 2 -5.20 4.97 12.13
C TYR A 2 -5.04 6.43 11.66
N LEU A 3 -6.09 7.07 11.13
CA LEU A 3 -6.00 8.46 10.65
C LEU A 3 -5.48 9.42 11.73
N GLU A 4 -5.97 9.29 12.97
CA GLU A 4 -5.55 10.16 14.07
C GLU A 4 -4.11 9.90 14.53
N LEU A 5 -3.57 8.70 14.27
CA LEU A 5 -2.17 8.38 14.59
C LEU A 5 -1.21 9.11 13.64
N TYR A 6 -1.53 9.15 12.34
CA TYR A 6 -0.65 9.72 11.32
C TYR A 6 -0.93 11.19 11.00
N ARG A 7 -2.06 11.76 11.43
CA ARG A 7 -2.44 13.16 11.13
C ARG A 7 -1.41 14.18 11.60
N GLY A 8 -0.77 13.93 12.74
CA GLY A 8 0.22 14.83 13.35
C GLY A 8 1.60 14.20 13.52
N ALA A 9 1.83 13.02 12.92
CA ALA A 9 3.13 12.36 12.98
C ALA A 9 4.13 13.07 12.06
N ASP A 10 5.43 12.97 12.40
CA ASP A 10 6.48 13.30 11.46
C ASP A 10 6.46 12.27 10.32
N PRO A 11 6.28 12.70 9.05
CA PRO A 11 6.24 11.78 7.92
C PRO A 11 7.57 11.02 7.71
N GLU A 12 8.72 11.59 8.07
CA GLU A 12 10.00 10.90 7.94
C GLU A 12 10.09 9.77 8.97
N GLU A 13 9.84 10.05 10.26
CA GLU A 13 9.83 9.02 11.30
C GLU A 13 8.80 7.91 11.03
N ALA A 14 7.61 8.28 10.53
CA ALA A 14 6.58 7.31 10.17
C ALA A 14 7.01 6.42 8.99
N PHE A 15 7.79 6.96 8.05
CA PHE A 15 8.30 6.21 6.91
C PHE A 15 9.45 5.30 7.31
N ASP A 16 10.39 5.78 8.14
CA ASP A 16 11.46 4.96 8.72
C ASP A 16 10.88 3.76 9.48
N HIS A 17 9.85 4.00 10.30
CA HIS A 17 9.17 2.92 11.00
C HIS A 17 8.51 1.91 10.04
N PHE A 18 7.92 2.38 8.94
CA PHE A 18 7.37 1.50 7.92
C PHE A 18 8.46 0.66 7.23
N GLU A 19 9.61 1.24 6.93
CA GLU A 19 10.76 0.54 6.35
C GLU A 19 11.25 -0.57 7.28
N ASP A 20 11.46 -0.29 8.56
CA ASP A 20 11.87 -1.28 9.56
C ASP A 20 10.89 -2.47 9.64
N GLN A 21 9.58 -2.17 9.66
CA GLN A 21 8.54 -3.20 9.66
C GLN A 21 8.54 -4.00 8.34
N ARG A 22 8.77 -3.33 7.20
CA ARG A 22 8.83 -4.00 5.90
C ARG A 22 10.00 -4.97 5.83
N GLU A 23 11.20 -4.55 6.23
CA GLU A 23 12.38 -5.39 6.23
C GLU A 23 12.17 -6.63 7.11
N THR A 24 11.72 -6.42 8.34
CA THR A 24 11.43 -7.50 9.29
C THR A 24 10.44 -8.51 8.73
N ASN A 25 9.33 -8.04 8.13
CA ASN A 25 8.31 -8.92 7.59
C ASN A 25 8.80 -9.70 6.36
N ILE A 26 9.56 -9.06 5.46
CA ILE A 26 10.10 -9.73 4.27
C ILE A 26 11.16 -10.77 4.67
N GLU A 27 12.02 -10.47 5.64
CA GLU A 27 12.95 -11.45 6.19
C GLU A 27 12.19 -12.64 6.79
N PHE A 28 11.15 -12.41 7.58
CA PHE A 28 10.31 -13.50 8.09
C PHE A 28 9.72 -14.36 6.96
N LEU A 29 9.17 -13.74 5.91
CA LEU A 29 8.59 -14.46 4.79
C LEU A 29 9.61 -15.31 4.01
N ARG A 30 10.86 -14.83 3.87
CA ARG A 30 11.95 -15.56 3.21
C ARG A 30 12.32 -16.86 3.92
N HIS A 31 12.03 -16.97 5.22
CA HIS A 31 12.33 -18.16 6.02
C HIS A 31 11.16 -19.15 6.09
N LEU A 32 10.05 -18.88 5.40
CA LEU A 32 8.94 -19.83 5.33
C LEU A 32 9.35 -21.07 4.51
N PRO A 33 8.89 -22.28 4.91
CA PRO A 33 9.17 -23.48 4.14
C PRO A 33 8.43 -23.48 2.81
N ASP A 34 8.93 -24.25 1.86
CA ASP A 34 8.22 -24.56 0.61
C ASP A 34 6.79 -25.07 0.90
N GLY A 35 5.83 -24.67 0.07
CA GLY A 35 4.42 -25.01 0.25
C GLY A 35 3.71 -24.22 1.36
N ALA A 36 4.38 -23.32 2.10
CA ALA A 36 3.69 -22.45 3.07
C ALA A 36 2.59 -21.60 2.44
N GLY A 37 2.70 -21.28 1.15
CA GLY A 37 1.68 -20.57 0.38
C GLY A 37 0.32 -21.26 0.32
N ASP A 38 0.28 -22.59 0.46
CA ASP A 38 -0.96 -23.39 0.40
C ASP A 38 -1.70 -23.44 1.74
N ARG A 39 -1.12 -22.89 2.81
CA ARG A 39 -1.79 -22.81 4.11
C ARG A 39 -3.04 -21.96 4.00
N VAL A 40 -4.12 -22.48 4.58
CA VAL A 40 -5.46 -21.89 4.51
C VAL A 40 -5.80 -21.13 5.79
N ALA A 41 -6.51 -20.02 5.64
CA ALA A 41 -7.15 -19.27 6.72
C ALA A 41 -8.60 -18.92 6.35
N LEU A 42 -9.47 -18.76 7.35
CA LEU A 42 -10.84 -18.31 7.16
C LEU A 42 -10.94 -16.78 7.35
N HIS A 43 -11.02 -16.03 6.25
CA HIS A 43 -11.28 -14.60 6.26
C HIS A 43 -12.74 -14.32 6.60
N ARG A 44 -12.97 -13.30 7.44
CA ARG A 44 -14.32 -12.96 7.94
C ARG A 44 -15.33 -12.64 6.83
N GLU A 45 -14.87 -11.97 5.77
CA GLU A 45 -15.73 -11.51 4.67
C GLU A 45 -15.63 -12.39 3.42
N PHE A 46 -14.46 -12.98 3.17
CA PHE A 46 -14.15 -13.65 1.90
C PHE A 46 -14.12 -15.17 2.02
N GLY A 47 -14.38 -15.71 3.22
CA GLY A 47 -14.32 -17.13 3.48
C GLY A 47 -12.90 -17.66 3.40
N GLU A 48 -12.72 -18.85 2.83
CA GLU A 48 -11.45 -19.53 2.77
C GLU A 48 -10.46 -18.83 1.83
N ILE A 49 -9.26 -18.52 2.32
CA ILE A 49 -8.15 -17.94 1.54
C ILE A 49 -6.84 -18.65 1.83
N THR A 50 -5.89 -18.62 0.90
CA THR A 50 -4.52 -19.13 1.10
C THR A 50 -3.54 -18.02 1.47
N LEU A 51 -2.41 -18.39 2.08
CA LEU A 51 -1.32 -17.45 2.33
C LEU A 51 -0.81 -16.83 1.02
N ALA A 52 -0.70 -17.60 -0.06
CA ALA A 52 -0.29 -17.08 -1.36
C ALA A 52 -1.24 -15.99 -1.89
N GLN A 53 -2.55 -16.16 -1.70
CA GLN A 53 -3.54 -15.14 -2.06
C GLN A 53 -3.38 -13.88 -1.20
N MET A 54 -3.19 -14.03 0.11
CA MET A 54 -2.94 -12.89 1.01
C MET A 54 -1.67 -12.12 0.62
N LEU A 55 -0.58 -12.80 0.26
CA LEU A 55 0.66 -12.11 -0.14
C LEU A 55 0.53 -11.38 -1.48
N ASN A 56 -0.26 -11.92 -2.42
CA ASN A 56 -0.60 -11.19 -3.65
C ASN A 56 -1.49 -9.98 -3.37
N GLU A 57 -2.46 -10.11 -2.45
CA GLU A 57 -3.27 -8.99 -1.98
C GLU A 57 -2.37 -7.90 -1.36
N TRP A 58 -1.40 -8.28 -0.53
CA TRP A 58 -0.50 -7.32 0.10
C TRP A 58 0.32 -6.53 -0.95
N ALA A 59 0.86 -7.20 -1.96
CA ALA A 59 1.54 -6.52 -3.06
C ALA A 59 0.58 -5.61 -3.88
N LEU A 60 -0.64 -6.08 -4.15
CA LEU A 60 -1.67 -5.30 -4.84
C LEU A 60 -2.06 -4.05 -4.04
N HIS A 61 -2.17 -4.17 -2.72
CA HIS A 61 -2.48 -3.09 -1.78
C HIS A 61 -1.41 -1.99 -1.83
N ASP A 62 -0.13 -2.36 -1.76
CA ASP A 62 0.99 -1.41 -1.87
C ASP A 62 0.98 -0.65 -3.20
N LEU A 63 0.80 -1.36 -4.32
CA LEU A 63 0.69 -0.74 -5.65
C LEU A 63 -0.52 0.20 -5.73
N GLY A 64 -1.62 -0.14 -5.06
CA GLY A 64 -2.80 0.70 -4.92
C GLY A 64 -2.48 2.03 -4.24
N HIS A 65 -1.72 2.01 -3.15
CA HIS A 65 -1.31 3.21 -2.42
C HIS A 65 -0.28 4.05 -3.17
N ILE A 66 0.70 3.44 -3.85
CA ILE A 66 1.64 4.17 -4.70
C ILE A 66 0.89 4.94 -5.79
N ARG A 67 -0.12 4.30 -6.42
CA ARG A 67 -0.99 4.96 -7.39
C ARG A 67 -1.74 6.14 -6.76
N GLN A 68 -2.31 5.99 -5.56
CA GLN A 68 -3.02 7.06 -4.86
C GLN A 68 -2.10 8.26 -4.55
N VAL A 69 -0.90 8.00 -4.02
CA VAL A 69 0.10 9.05 -3.74
C VAL A 69 0.49 9.78 -5.02
N ALA A 70 0.76 9.06 -6.10
CA ALA A 70 1.07 9.65 -7.40
C ALA A 70 -0.09 10.52 -7.94
N GLU A 71 -1.34 10.05 -7.83
CA GLU A 71 -2.52 10.82 -8.20
C GLU A 71 -2.66 12.10 -7.38
N LEU A 72 -2.42 12.03 -6.06
CA LEU A 72 -2.43 13.21 -5.18
C LEU A 72 -1.37 14.22 -5.58
N VAL A 73 -0.14 13.77 -5.88
CA VAL A 73 0.93 14.66 -6.34
C VAL A 73 0.55 15.31 -7.67
N ARG A 74 0.03 14.55 -8.63
CA ARG A 74 -0.43 15.07 -9.92
C ARG A 74 -1.52 16.14 -9.72
N ALA A 75 -2.53 15.85 -8.91
CA ALA A 75 -3.68 16.72 -8.69
C ALA A 75 -3.32 17.97 -7.87
N ARG A 76 -2.57 17.81 -6.78
CA ARG A 76 -2.32 18.89 -5.81
C ARG A 76 -1.12 19.76 -6.14
N LYS A 77 -0.08 19.19 -6.76
CA LYS A 77 1.18 19.92 -7.05
C LYS A 77 1.25 20.41 -8.49
N TYR A 78 0.81 19.61 -9.46
CA TYR A 78 1.10 19.87 -10.88
C TYR A 78 -0.10 20.30 -11.71
N GLN A 79 -1.32 19.91 -11.35
CA GLN A 79 -2.51 20.15 -12.18
C GLN A 79 -2.72 21.64 -12.50
N ALA A 80 -2.58 22.52 -11.51
CA ALA A 80 -2.70 23.96 -11.72
C ALA A 80 -1.64 24.51 -12.69
N GLY A 81 -0.39 24.03 -12.58
CA GLY A 81 0.71 24.43 -13.45
C GLY A 81 0.58 23.94 -14.89
N ALA A 82 -0.19 22.86 -15.13
CA ALA A 82 -0.45 22.35 -16.47
C ALA A 82 -1.43 23.24 -17.29
N GLY A 83 -2.10 24.21 -16.65
CA GLY A 83 -2.98 25.16 -17.34
C GLY A 83 -4.10 24.47 -18.13
N PRO A 84 -4.48 24.96 -19.33
CA PRO A 84 -5.53 24.36 -20.14
C PRO A 84 -5.32 22.88 -20.51
N MET A 85 -4.06 22.42 -20.59
CA MET A 85 -3.74 21.02 -20.85
C MET A 85 -4.20 20.09 -19.73
N ALA A 86 -4.42 20.61 -18.51
CA ALA A 86 -4.95 19.83 -17.40
C ALA A 86 -6.29 19.14 -17.73
N ALA A 87 -7.09 19.73 -18.64
CA ALA A 87 -8.37 19.20 -19.05
C ALA A 87 -8.30 17.83 -19.74
N SER A 88 -7.14 17.41 -20.27
CA SER A 88 -6.96 16.08 -20.87
C SER A 88 -6.73 14.96 -19.84
N TYR A 89 -6.59 15.30 -18.56
CA TYR A 89 -6.32 14.32 -17.51
C TYR A 89 -7.55 14.07 -16.64
N HIS A 90 -7.89 12.78 -16.46
CA HIS A 90 -8.94 12.34 -15.53
C HIS A 90 -8.31 11.86 -14.23
N LEU A 91 -7.94 12.80 -13.37
CA LEU A 91 -7.34 12.49 -12.08
C LEU A 91 -8.41 11.95 -11.11
N LYS A 92 -8.03 10.96 -10.30
CA LYS A 92 -8.88 10.40 -9.23
C LYS A 92 -8.12 10.42 -7.90
N PRO A 93 -7.86 11.63 -7.36
CA PRO A 93 -7.17 11.82 -6.09
C PRO A 93 -8.03 11.41 -4.88
#